data_AF-A0A7X6TL80-F1
#
_entry.id   AF-A0A7X6TL80-F1
#
_cell.length_a   1.000
_cell.length_b   1.000
_cell.length_c   1.000
_cell.angle_alpha   90.00
_cell.angle_beta   90.00
_cell.angle_gamma   90.00
#
_symmetry.space_group_name_H-M   'P 1'
#
loop_
_entity.id
_entity.type
_entity.pdbx_description
1 polymer ?
#
loop_
_entity_poly.entity_id
_entity_poly.type
_entity_poly.pdbx_seq_one_letter_code
_entity_poly.pdbx_strand_id
1 'polypeptide(L)'
;MRRIHWKVNARVQKFMIKQYEDPREIRYYVLLDPAYNEIDLKDIQVRESENFARDDMLELTASIISALLDQKQWVELETWHPARMFQASNEAGHLNYFRRQLALLPQKSERSMGSQIERINIGSSMAYYIFVVRFLTPDLARQIISLRNSSLGLMLCLMESSAEPDINMLYDELVNNNIKIVQARDIIQTGNLRENPEEAV
;
A
#
# COMPACT_ATOMS: atom_id res chain seq x y z
N MET A 1 -23.78 -1.04 10.95
CA MET A 1 -25.05 -1.52 10.37
C MET A 1 -24.96 -3.03 10.14
N ARG A 2 -25.87 -3.82 10.71
CA ARG A 2 -25.94 -5.28 10.58
C ARG A 2 -26.89 -5.63 9.43
N ARG A 3 -26.52 -6.56 8.54
CA ARG A 3 -27.40 -7.05 7.47
C ARG A 3 -28.04 -8.37 7.90
N ILE A 4 -29.37 -8.40 7.97
CA ILE A 4 -30.14 -9.60 8.32
C ILE A 4 -30.68 -10.17 7.00
N HIS A 5 -30.21 -11.35 6.61
CA HIS A 5 -30.78 -12.09 5.49
C HIS A 5 -31.76 -13.13 6.01
N TRP A 6 -33.01 -13.02 5.57
CA TRP A 6 -34.06 -13.97 5.89
C TRP A 6 -34.07 -15.06 4.84
N LYS A 7 -33.86 -16.32 5.22
CA LYS A 7 -34.12 -17.48 4.36
C LYS A 7 -35.13 -18.39 5.03
N VAL A 8 -36.17 -18.76 4.30
CA VAL A 8 -37.19 -19.71 4.76
C VAL A 8 -36.72 -21.12 4.42
N ASN A 9 -36.57 -21.98 5.43
CA ASN A 9 -36.33 -23.39 5.20
C ASN A 9 -37.66 -24.08 4.87
N ALA A 10 -37.85 -24.43 3.60
CA ALA A 10 -39.09 -24.98 3.08
C ALA A 10 -39.52 -26.31 3.73
N ARG A 11 -38.61 -27.06 4.37
CA ARG A 11 -38.92 -28.36 4.99
C ARG A 11 -39.45 -28.28 6.43
N VAL A 12 -39.17 -27.18 7.14
CA VAL A 12 -39.42 -27.10 8.59
C VAL A 12 -40.34 -25.92 8.95
N GLN A 13 -40.69 -25.05 7.99
CA GLN A 13 -41.51 -23.84 8.21
C GLN A 13 -41.07 -22.99 9.43
N LYS A 14 -39.78 -23.03 9.78
CA LYS A 14 -39.20 -22.20 10.84
C LYS A 14 -38.32 -21.13 10.23
N PHE A 15 -38.48 -19.90 10.71
CA PHE A 15 -37.52 -18.82 10.46
C PHE A 15 -36.18 -19.21 11.08
N MET A 16 -35.19 -19.44 10.22
CA MET A 16 -33.84 -19.74 10.67
C MET A 16 -33.00 -18.47 10.48
N ILE A 17 -32.64 -17.84 11.59
CA ILE A 17 -31.71 -16.71 11.58
C ILE A 17 -30.31 -17.31 11.50
N LYS A 18 -29.72 -17.34 10.31
CA LYS A 18 -28.26 -17.52 10.19
C LYS A 18 -27.61 -16.16 10.42
N GLN A 19 -27.12 -15.93 11.63
CA GLN A 19 -26.20 -14.83 11.90
C GLN A 19 -24.87 -15.21 11.25
N TYR A 20 -24.63 -14.69 10.04
CA TYR A 20 -23.27 -14.61 9.54
C TYR A 20 -22.66 -13.39 10.22
N GLU A 21 -21.82 -13.61 11.23
CA GLU A 21 -20.72 -12.70 11.46
C GLU A 21 -19.81 -12.88 10.24
N ASP A 22 -20.09 -12.16 9.16
CA ASP A 22 -19.07 -11.97 8.15
C ASP A 22 -18.01 -11.11 8.85
N PRO A 23 -16.81 -11.64 9.16
CA PRO A 23 -15.73 -10.76 9.55
C PRO A 23 -15.57 -9.83 8.35
N ARG A 24 -15.96 -8.56 8.50
CA ARG A 24 -15.86 -7.56 7.42
C ARG A 24 -14.50 -7.76 6.79
N GLU A 25 -14.46 -8.20 5.53
CA GLU A 25 -13.23 -8.52 4.83
C GLU A 25 -12.38 -7.24 4.83
N ILE A 26 -11.41 -7.17 5.74
CA ILE A 26 -10.54 -6.01 5.89
C ILE A 26 -9.61 -6.03 4.68
N ARG A 27 -9.71 -4.99 3.85
CA ARG A 27 -8.91 -4.86 2.64
C ARG A 27 -7.73 -3.94 2.87
N TYR A 28 -6.59 -4.34 2.33
CA TYR A 28 -5.37 -3.55 2.26
C TYR A 28 -5.15 -3.11 0.82
N TYR A 29 -5.25 -1.81 0.59
CA TYR A 29 -4.91 -1.20 -0.68
C TYR A 29 -3.46 -0.77 -0.63
N VAL A 30 -2.65 -1.35 -1.51
CA VAL A 30 -1.25 -0.98 -1.68
C VAL A 30 -1.17 -0.07 -2.89
N LEU A 31 -0.76 1.17 -2.67
CA LEU A 31 -0.55 2.17 -3.71
C LEU A 31 0.94 2.41 -3.88
N LEU A 32 1.41 2.28 -5.12
CA LEU A 32 2.79 2.58 -5.49
C LEU A 32 2.86 3.93 -6.20
N ASP A 33 3.86 4.74 -5.83
CA ASP A 33 4.09 6.03 -6.44
C ASP A 33 4.55 5.91 -7.90
N PRO A 34 3.84 6.57 -8.83
CA PRO A 34 4.22 6.63 -10.23
C PRO A 34 5.51 7.38 -10.57
N ALA A 35 5.95 8.27 -9.69
CA ALA A 35 6.91 9.30 -10.04
C ALA A 35 8.36 8.80 -10.05
N TYR A 36 8.71 7.99 -11.06
CA TYR A 36 10.10 7.84 -11.47
C TYR A 36 10.37 8.91 -12.53
N ASN A 37 10.80 10.09 -12.09
CA ASN A 37 11.11 11.21 -12.97
C ASN A 37 12.39 10.92 -13.76
N GLU A 38 12.29 10.18 -14.86
CA GLU A 38 13.30 10.23 -15.92
C GLU A 38 13.14 11.55 -16.71
N ILE A 39 13.60 12.66 -16.11
CA ILE A 39 13.85 13.91 -16.82
C ILE A 39 15.08 13.67 -17.70
N ASP A 40 14.90 13.11 -18.90
CA ASP A 40 15.87 13.03 -20.00
C ASP A 40 17.35 13.08 -19.53
N LEU A 41 17.68 12.18 -18.60
CA LEU A 41 18.91 12.26 -17.82
C LEU A 41 20.05 11.88 -18.75
N LYS A 42 20.78 12.88 -19.25
CA LYS A 42 21.95 12.67 -20.12
C LYS A 42 23.09 11.97 -19.39
N ASP A 43 23.09 12.03 -18.06
CA ASP A 43 24.07 11.37 -17.21
C ASP A 43 23.68 9.91 -16.93
N ILE A 44 24.57 9.00 -17.32
CA ILE A 44 24.40 7.56 -17.17
C ILE A 44 24.36 7.17 -15.69
N GLN A 45 25.19 7.79 -14.84
CA GLN A 45 25.28 7.42 -13.42
C GLN A 45 24.00 7.77 -12.68
N VAL A 46 23.44 8.95 -12.95
CA VAL A 46 22.17 9.37 -12.35
C VAL A 46 21.06 8.44 -12.80
N ARG A 47 20.99 8.10 -14.10
CA ARG A 47 19.99 7.16 -14.61
C ARG A 47 20.07 5.77 -13.97
N GLU A 48 21.28 5.26 -13.73
CA GLU A 48 21.43 3.98 -13.03
C GLU A 48 20.92 4.05 -11.59
N SER A 49 21.27 5.11 -10.85
CA SER A 49 20.78 5.30 -9.48
C SER A 49 19.26 5.40 -9.40
N GLU A 50 18.62 6.06 -10.36
CA GLU A 50 17.15 6.15 -10.47
C GLU A 50 16.50 4.80 -10.76
N ASN A 51 17.12 3.96 -11.60
CA ASN A 51 16.63 2.61 -11.86
C ASN A 51 16.75 1.72 -10.62
N PHE A 52 17.86 1.80 -9.88
CA PHE A 52 17.99 1.08 -8.61
C PHE A 52 16.94 1.52 -7.58
N ALA A 53 16.73 2.83 -7.42
CA ALA A 53 15.69 3.33 -6.51
C ALA A 53 14.29 2.82 -6.90
N ARG A 54 14.01 2.69 -8.21
CA ARG A 54 12.78 2.08 -8.71
C ARG A 54 12.68 0.60 -8.34
N ASP A 55 13.73 -0.16 -8.59
CA ASP A 55 13.74 -1.59 -8.31
C ASP A 55 13.57 -1.87 -6.81
N ASP A 56 14.23 -1.09 -5.95
CA ASP A 56 14.06 -1.14 -4.49
C ASP A 56 12.61 -0.84 -4.07
N MET A 57 11.95 0.13 -4.70
CA MET A 57 10.53 0.42 -4.45
C MET A 57 9.61 -0.74 -4.83
N LEU A 58 9.86 -1.35 -6.00
CA LEU A 58 9.07 -2.47 -6.49
C LEU A 58 9.26 -3.69 -5.58
N GLU A 59 10.49 -3.94 -5.14
CA GLU A 59 10.83 -5.01 -4.21
C GLU A 59 10.22 -4.80 -2.82
N LEU A 60 10.28 -3.58 -2.28
CA LEU A 60 9.65 -3.23 -1.02
C LEU A 60 8.12 -3.45 -1.11
N THR A 61 7.51 -3.02 -2.21
CA THR A 61 6.07 -3.20 -2.45
C THR A 61 5.71 -4.68 -2.50
N ALA A 62 6.49 -5.50 -3.22
CA ALA A 62 6.28 -6.94 -3.27
C ALA A 62 6.45 -7.59 -1.88
N SER A 63 7.41 -7.13 -1.08
CA SER A 63 7.65 -7.63 0.28
C SER A 63 6.49 -7.31 1.22
N ILE A 64 5.93 -6.09 1.15
CA ILE A 64 4.73 -5.70 1.88
C ILE A 64 3.56 -6.61 1.50
N ILE A 65 3.34 -6.82 0.20
CA ILE A 65 2.27 -7.69 -0.29
C ILE A 65 2.46 -9.13 0.23
N SER A 66 3.69 -9.66 0.17
CA SER A 66 4.01 -10.99 0.69
C SER A 66 3.62 -11.12 2.15
N ALA A 67 4.06 -10.18 3.00
CA ALA A 67 3.78 -10.20 4.43
C ALA A 67 2.27 -10.16 4.73
N LEU A 68 1.48 -9.42 3.94
CA LEU A 68 0.03 -9.36 4.09
C LEU A 68 -0.64 -10.67 3.64
N LEU A 69 -0.20 -11.26 2.51
CA LEU A 69 -0.73 -12.52 2.01
C LEU A 69 -0.40 -13.70 2.92
N ASP A 70 0.79 -13.71 3.54
CA ASP A 70 1.19 -14.71 4.54
C ASP A 70 0.27 -14.68 5.77
N GLN A 71 -0.23 -13.49 6.11
CA GLN A 71 -1.24 -13.28 7.16
C GLN A 71 -2.68 -13.50 6.68
N LYS A 72 -2.88 -14.00 5.45
CA LYS A 72 -4.18 -14.23 4.81
C LYS A 72 -5.06 -12.97 4.73
N GLN A 73 -4.44 -11.80 4.64
CA GLN A 73 -5.16 -10.54 4.47
C GLN A 73 -5.54 -10.35 3.00
N TRP A 74 -6.67 -9.68 2.75
CA TRP A 74 -7.06 -9.33 1.38
C TRP A 74 -6.23 -8.13 0.91
N VAL A 75 -5.40 -8.34 -0.10
CA VAL A 75 -4.50 -7.32 -0.66
C VAL A 75 -4.96 -6.93 -2.05
N GLU A 76 -5.01 -5.64 -2.29
CA GLU A 76 -5.39 -5.02 -3.55
C GLU A 76 -4.26 -4.09 -3.98
N LEU A 77 -3.57 -4.42 -5.08
CA LEU A 77 -2.53 -3.59 -5.65
C LEU A 77 -3.17 -2.66 -6.69
N GLU A 78 -3.19 -1.38 -6.38
CA GLU A 78 -3.62 -0.35 -7.32
C GLU A 78 -2.40 0.31 -7.97
N THR A 79 -2.45 0.40 -9.30
CA THR A 79 -1.39 0.98 -10.09
C THR A 79 -1.94 2.11 -10.96
N TRP A 80 -1.10 3.09 -11.25
CA TRP A 80 -1.45 4.28 -12.03
C TRP A 80 -1.63 4.00 -13.54
N HIS A 81 -1.26 2.80 -14.01
CA HIS A 81 -1.26 2.43 -15.42
C HIS A 81 -2.67 2.49 -16.05
N PRO A 82 -2.85 3.12 -17.24
CA PRO A 82 -4.16 3.35 -17.84
C PRO A 82 -4.94 2.08 -18.18
N ALA A 83 -4.26 0.95 -18.43
CA ALA A 83 -4.90 -0.33 -18.70
C ALA A 83 -5.53 -1.00 -17.46
N ARG A 84 -5.61 -0.31 -16.31
CA ARG A 84 -6.08 -0.85 -15.02
C ARG A 84 -5.46 -2.22 -14.75
N MET A 85 -4.14 -2.22 -14.54
CA MET A 85 -3.54 -3.38 -13.90
C MET A 85 -4.03 -3.37 -12.45
N PHE A 86 -5.02 -4.22 -12.20
CA PHE A 86 -5.68 -4.43 -10.93
C PHE A 86 -5.44 -5.88 -10.53
N GLN A 87 -4.90 -6.10 -9.33
CA GLN A 87 -4.74 -7.44 -8.79
C GLN A 87 -5.19 -7.42 -7.34
N ALA A 88 -6.12 -8.32 -7.03
CA ALA A 88 -6.59 -8.54 -5.67
C ALA A 88 -6.45 -10.02 -5.33
N SER A 89 -5.94 -10.32 -4.13
CA SER A 89 -5.87 -11.68 -3.63
C SER A 89 -5.61 -11.73 -2.12
N ASN A 90 -5.94 -12.87 -1.50
CA ASN A 90 -5.59 -13.22 -0.12
C ASN A 90 -4.79 -14.54 -0.03
N GLU A 91 -4.32 -15.08 -1.15
CA GLU A 91 -3.59 -16.34 -1.19
C GLU A 91 -2.07 -16.12 -1.17
N ALA A 92 -1.37 -16.74 -0.24
CA ALA A 92 0.09 -16.65 -0.11
C ALA A 92 0.84 -17.01 -1.41
N GLY A 93 0.35 -17.98 -2.18
CA GLY A 93 0.95 -18.41 -3.45
C GLY A 93 0.82 -17.38 -4.59
N HIS A 94 0.05 -16.31 -4.41
CA HIS A 94 -0.26 -15.35 -5.46
C HIS A 94 0.73 -14.19 -5.58
N LEU A 95 1.78 -14.16 -4.76
CA LEU A 95 2.85 -13.15 -4.85
C LEU A 95 3.43 -13.01 -6.27
N ASN A 96 3.59 -14.11 -7.00
CA ASN A 96 4.11 -14.12 -8.36
C ASN A 96 3.23 -13.37 -9.37
N TYR A 97 1.92 -13.22 -9.11
CA TYR A 97 1.05 -12.40 -9.95
C TYR A 97 1.30 -10.92 -9.72
N PHE A 98 1.42 -10.51 -8.45
CA PHE A 98 1.76 -9.14 -8.08
C PHE A 98 3.15 -8.75 -8.60
N ARG A 99 4.17 -9.61 -8.45
CA ARG A 99 5.52 -9.35 -8.99
C ARG A 99 5.51 -9.16 -10.51
N ARG A 100 4.77 -10.01 -11.23
CA ARG A 100 4.63 -9.88 -12.70
C ARG A 100 3.98 -8.55 -13.07
N GLN A 101 2.95 -8.13 -12.35
CA GLN A 101 2.29 -6.86 -12.59
C GLN A 101 3.19 -5.66 -12.27
N LEU A 102 3.91 -5.70 -11.15
CA LEU A 102 4.88 -4.67 -10.76
C LEU A 102 5.99 -4.52 -11.82
N ALA A 103 6.48 -5.65 -12.36
CA ALA A 103 7.49 -5.65 -13.42
C ALA A 103 7.01 -5.01 -14.74
N LEU A 104 5.70 -4.99 -15.00
CA LEU A 104 5.10 -4.37 -16.18
C LEU A 104 4.85 -2.87 -16.02
N LEU A 105 5.13 -2.29 -14.85
CA LEU A 105 4.93 -0.86 -14.64
C LEU A 105 5.93 -0.04 -15.47
N PRO A 106 5.45 0.94 -16.26
CA PRO A 106 6.34 1.76 -17.06
C PRO A 106 7.28 2.55 -16.16
N GLN A 107 8.46 2.88 -16.69
CA GLN A 107 9.41 3.76 -16.01
C GLN A 107 8.92 5.21 -15.96
N LYS A 108 7.99 5.62 -16.83
CA LYS A 108 7.48 7.00 -16.87
C LYS A 108 6.00 7.02 -16.60
N SER A 109 5.58 7.82 -15.63
CA SER A 109 4.19 8.12 -15.38
C SER A 109 3.90 9.60 -15.59
N GLU A 110 2.81 9.87 -16.30
CA GLU A 110 2.23 11.21 -16.40
C GLU A 110 1.29 11.55 -15.23
N ARG A 111 1.04 10.57 -14.36
CA ARG A 111 0.09 10.67 -13.24
C ARG A 111 0.83 10.78 -11.93
N SER A 112 0.30 11.59 -11.01
CA SER A 112 0.79 11.70 -9.64
C SER A 112 0.09 10.72 -8.71
N MET A 113 0.69 10.43 -7.56
CA MET A 113 0.04 9.68 -6.48
C MET A 113 -1.32 10.28 -6.09
N GLY A 114 -1.45 11.61 -6.10
CA GLY A 114 -2.72 12.26 -5.79
C GLY A 114 -3.86 11.89 -6.72
N SER A 115 -3.56 11.75 -8.02
CA SER A 115 -4.57 11.28 -8.98
C SER A 115 -5.02 9.83 -8.74
N GLN A 116 -4.19 9.01 -8.08
CA GLN A 116 -4.59 7.67 -7.64
C GLN A 116 -5.50 7.74 -6.41
N ILE A 117 -5.15 8.58 -5.42
CA ILE A 117 -5.97 8.80 -4.22
C ILE A 117 -7.39 9.26 -4.59
N GLU A 118 -7.51 10.19 -5.53
CA GLU A 118 -8.81 10.68 -6.01
C GLU A 118 -9.69 9.58 -6.61
N ARG A 119 -9.09 8.60 -7.31
CA ARG A 119 -9.83 7.46 -7.88
C ARG A 119 -10.36 6.53 -6.81
N ILE A 120 -9.57 6.30 -5.78
CA ILE A 120 -9.91 5.43 -4.65
C ILE A 120 -11.03 6.02 -3.81
N ASN A 121 -11.05 7.35 -3.67
CA ASN A 121 -12.00 8.08 -2.84
C ASN A 121 -13.47 7.92 -3.28
N ILE A 122 -13.73 7.27 -4.42
CA ILE A 122 -15.07 7.03 -4.97
C ILE A 122 -15.72 5.78 -4.34
N GLY A 123 -14.99 4.90 -3.63
CA GLY A 123 -15.45 3.52 -3.41
C GLY A 123 -15.54 2.92 -1.99
N SER A 124 -14.76 3.36 -0.99
CA SER A 124 -14.52 2.47 0.18
C SER A 124 -14.37 3.21 1.51
N SER A 125 -15.30 2.97 2.46
CA SER A 125 -15.27 3.54 3.82
C SER A 125 -14.67 2.65 4.91
N MET A 126 -14.03 1.53 4.54
CA MET A 126 -13.58 0.49 5.50
C MET A 126 -12.32 -0.26 5.01
N ALA A 127 -11.22 0.44 4.72
CA ALA A 127 -9.98 -0.20 4.29
C ALA A 127 -8.72 0.40 4.91
N TYR A 128 -7.64 -0.39 4.97
CA TYR A 128 -6.30 0.09 5.26
C TYR A 128 -5.61 0.47 3.95
N TYR A 129 -4.88 1.59 3.95
CA TYR A 129 -4.08 1.99 2.79
C TYR A 129 -2.61 2.04 3.15
N ILE A 130 -1.79 1.50 2.26
CA ILE A 130 -0.33 1.53 2.34
C ILE A 130 0.17 2.28 1.12
N PHE A 131 0.80 3.42 1.36
CA PHE A 131 1.42 4.25 0.34
C PHE A 131 2.91 3.95 0.29
N VAL A 132 3.41 3.47 -0.84
CA VAL A 132 4.85 3.33 -1.10
C VAL A 132 5.27 4.47 -2.01
N VAL A 133 5.98 5.45 -1.45
CA VAL A 133 6.35 6.68 -2.15
C VAL A 133 7.83 6.94 -2.00
N ARG A 134 8.41 7.60 -3.00
CA ARG A 134 9.85 7.89 -2.96
C ARG A 134 10.15 8.98 -1.94
N PHE A 135 9.49 10.12 -2.09
CA PHE A 135 9.60 11.28 -1.22
C PHE A 135 8.22 11.82 -0.87
N LEU A 136 8.11 12.48 0.27
CA LEU A 136 6.89 13.16 0.68
C LEU A 136 6.82 14.56 0.04
N THR A 137 5.70 14.88 -0.60
CA THR A 137 5.40 16.25 -1.03
C THR A 137 4.31 16.88 -0.14
N PRO A 138 4.28 18.22 0.00
CA PRO A 138 3.24 18.90 0.77
C PRO A 138 1.82 18.58 0.31
N ASP A 139 1.60 18.48 -1.00
CA ASP A 139 0.27 18.18 -1.56
C ASP A 139 -0.16 16.74 -1.26
N LEU A 140 0.78 15.79 -1.36
CA LEU A 140 0.52 14.41 -1.01
C LEU A 140 0.21 14.25 0.48
N ALA A 141 0.95 14.93 1.36
CA ALA A 141 0.70 14.90 2.80
C ALA A 141 -0.75 15.33 3.13
N ARG A 142 -1.20 16.45 2.55
CA ARG A 142 -2.59 16.94 2.74
C ARG A 142 -3.64 15.94 2.24
N GLN A 143 -3.40 15.30 1.10
CA GLN A 143 -4.31 14.30 0.55
C GLN A 143 -4.39 13.05 1.42
N ILE A 144 -3.26 12.58 1.94
CA ILE A 144 -3.21 11.44 2.87
C ILE A 144 -3.95 11.78 4.17
N ILE A 145 -3.76 12.99 4.72
CA ILE A 145 -4.50 13.46 5.90
C ILE A 145 -6.01 13.49 5.61
N SER A 146 -6.42 13.98 4.44
CA SER A 146 -7.83 13.97 4.03
C SER A 146 -8.40 12.55 3.97
N LEU A 147 -7.65 11.60 3.41
CA LEU A 147 -8.02 10.18 3.32
C LEU A 147 -8.06 9.50 4.71
N ARG A 148 -7.33 10.01 5.70
CA ARG A 148 -7.31 9.43 7.05
C ARG A 148 -8.70 9.34 7.66
N ASN A 149 -9.54 10.33 7.38
CA ASN A 149 -10.89 10.45 7.93
C ASN A 149 -11.86 9.35 7.44
N SER A 150 -11.59 8.76 6.27
CA SER A 150 -12.43 7.73 5.66
C SER A 150 -11.81 6.31 5.69
N SER A 151 -10.62 6.16 6.27
CA SER A 151 -9.84 4.92 6.29
C SER A 151 -9.78 4.28 7.68
N LEU A 152 -9.58 2.95 7.73
CA LEU A 152 -9.36 2.23 8.98
C LEU A 152 -7.97 2.52 9.56
N GLY A 153 -6.98 2.65 8.69
CA GLY A 153 -5.62 3.04 9.04
C GLY A 153 -4.81 3.35 7.79
N LEU A 154 -3.77 4.13 7.97
CA LEU A 154 -2.87 4.57 6.90
C LEU A 154 -1.42 4.30 7.30
N MET A 155 -0.68 3.76 6.35
CA MET A 155 0.76 3.56 6.44
C MET A 155 1.43 4.26 5.27
N LEU A 156 2.43 5.08 5.56
CA LEU A 156 3.25 5.76 4.58
C LEU A 156 4.66 5.17 4.64
N CYS A 157 5.05 4.46 3.59
CA CYS A 157 6.37 3.91 3.38
C CYS A 157 7.18 4.88 2.50
N LEU A 158 8.24 5.45 3.08
CA LEU A 158 9.13 6.41 2.43
C LEU A 158 10.44 5.72 2.05
N MET A 159 10.86 5.86 0.79
CA MET A 159 12.18 5.40 0.37
C MET A 159 13.28 6.36 0.84
N GLU A 160 13.03 7.65 0.65
CA GLU A 160 13.98 8.71 0.94
C GLU A 160 13.38 9.70 1.95
N SER A 161 14.18 10.09 2.92
CA SER A 161 13.82 11.13 3.89
C SER A 161 14.47 12.45 3.51
N SER A 162 13.67 13.50 3.31
CA SER A 162 14.18 14.87 3.25
C SER A 162 14.52 15.39 4.65
N ALA A 163 15.63 16.13 4.78
CA ALA A 163 16.03 16.82 6.01
C ALA A 163 15.55 18.28 6.06
N GLU A 164 14.73 18.70 5.09
CA GLU A 164 14.19 20.05 5.05
C GLU A 164 13.24 20.31 6.23
N PRO A 165 13.35 21.48 6.90
CA PRO A 165 12.55 21.79 8.08
C PRO A 165 11.04 21.79 7.79
N ASP A 166 10.63 22.25 6.61
CA ASP A 166 9.22 22.26 6.19
C ASP A 166 8.66 20.84 6.03
N ILE A 167 9.49 19.88 5.58
CA ILE A 167 9.07 18.47 5.44
C ILE A 167 8.98 17.80 6.82
N ASN A 168 9.84 18.16 7.77
CA ASN A 168 9.74 17.64 9.13
C ASN A 168 8.43 18.05 9.82
N MET A 169 7.97 19.28 9.60
CA MET A 169 6.66 19.72 10.08
C MET A 169 5.52 18.87 9.50
N LEU A 170 5.62 18.48 8.22
CA LEU A 170 4.64 17.60 7.59
C LEU A 170 4.68 16.18 8.17
N TYR A 171 5.85 15.65 8.50
CA TYR A 171 5.94 14.36 9.18
C TYR A 171 5.26 14.39 10.54
N ASP A 172 5.50 15.44 11.33
CA ASP A 172 4.86 15.62 12.63
C ASP A 172 3.33 15.72 12.48
N GLU A 173 2.86 16.47 11.48
CA GLU A 173 1.44 16.58 11.17
C GLU A 173 0.82 15.23 10.80
N LEU A 174 1.49 14.42 9.98
CA LEU A 174 1.03 13.08 9.62
C LEU A 174 0.96 12.15 10.84
N VAL A 175 1.98 12.16 11.70
CA VAL A 175 2.01 11.36 12.93
C VAL A 175 0.89 11.78 13.89
N ASN A 176 0.68 13.08 14.06
CA ASN A 176 -0.42 13.62 14.87
C ASN A 176 -1.81 13.19 14.38
N ASN A 177 -1.94 12.91 13.07
CA ASN A 177 -3.14 12.36 12.45
C ASN A 177 -3.21 10.81 12.53
N ASN A 178 -2.40 10.16 13.35
CA ASN A 178 -2.32 8.70 13.49
C ASN A 178 -2.00 7.99 12.17
N ILE A 179 -1.13 8.58 11.35
CA ILE A 179 -0.59 7.94 10.14
C ILE A 179 0.76 7.35 10.49
N LYS A 180 0.93 6.05 10.24
CA LYS A 180 2.18 5.36 10.54
C LYS A 180 3.19 5.64 9.42
N ILE A 181 4.27 6.33 9.74
CA ILE A 181 5.39 6.53 8.81
C ILE A 181 6.43 5.43 9.03
N VAL A 182 6.88 4.80 7.95
CA VAL A 182 7.98 3.83 7.98
C VAL A 182 8.97 4.18 6.88
N GLN A 183 10.25 4.21 7.22
CA GLN A 183 11.30 4.43 6.24
C GLN A 183 11.80 3.08 5.73
N ALA A 184 12.05 2.96 4.44
CA ALA A 184 12.51 1.72 3.81
C ALA A 184 13.79 1.19 4.48
N ARG A 185 14.70 2.09 4.86
CA ARG A 185 15.93 1.75 5.60
C ARG A 185 15.67 1.03 6.92
N ASP A 186 14.59 1.37 7.62
CA ASP A 186 14.26 0.76 8.92
C ASP A 186 13.73 -0.66 8.75
N ILE A 187 13.05 -0.92 7.63
CA ILE A 187 12.54 -2.27 7.27
C ILE A 187 13.71 -3.18 6.89
N ILE A 188 14.65 -2.67 6.10
CA ILE A 188 15.84 -3.42 5.67
C ILE A 188 16.73 -3.76 6.87
N GLN A 189 16.95 -2.80 7.78
CA GLN A 189 17.74 -3.04 9.00
C GLN A 189 17.07 -4.05 9.95
N THR A 190 15.75 -4.00 10.09
CA THR A 190 15.02 -4.97 10.94
C THR A 190 14.94 -6.37 10.32
N GLY A 191 14.98 -6.49 8.99
CA GLY A 191 15.17 -7.77 8.28
C GLY A 191 16.51 -8.42 8.61
N ASN A 192 17.60 -7.66 8.52
CA ASN A 192 18.95 -8.16 8.85
C ASN A 192 19.12 -8.55 10.32
N LEU A 193 18.38 -7.92 11.24
CA LEU A 193 18.39 -8.28 12.66
C LEU A 193 17.64 -9.59 12.96
N ARG A 194 16.74 -10.06 12.09
CA ARG A 194 16.04 -11.34 12.24
C ARG A 194 16.83 -12.53 11.71
N GLU A 195 17.96 -12.29 11.04
CA GLU A 195 18.83 -13.34 10.47
C GLU A 195 20.01 -13.76 11.36
N ASN A 196 20.07 -13.31 12.63
CA ASN A 196 21.01 -13.88 13.61
C ASN A 196 20.30 -14.79 14.62
N PRO A 197 20.14 -16.10 14.33
CA PRO A 197 19.79 -17.12 15.30
C PRO A 197 21.05 -17.74 15.95
N GLU A 198 22.10 -16.95 16.21
CA GLU A 198 23.29 -17.43 16.93
C GLU A 198 23.69 -16.41 18.01
N GLU A 199 22.99 -16.46 19.14
CA GLU A 199 23.56 -16.17 20.46
C GLU A 199 22.58 -16.73 21.52
N ALA A 200 22.49 -18.06 21.53
CA ALA A 200 21.87 -18.82 22.62
C ALA A 200 22.73 -20.06 22.90
N VAL A 201 23.90 -19.85 23.49
CA VAL A 201 24.58 -20.77 24.42
C VAL A 201 25.33 -19.95 25.46
#